data_AF-A0A4R8XTZ8-F1
#
_entry.id   AF-A0A4R8XTZ8-F1
#
_cell.length_a   1.000
_cell.length_b   1.000
_cell.length_c   1.000
_cell.angle_alpha   90.00
_cell.angle_beta   90.00
_cell.angle_gamma   90.00
#
_symmetry.space_group_name_H-M   'P 1'
#
loop_
_entity.id
_entity.type
_entity.pdbx_description
1 polymer ?
#
loop_
_entity_poly.entity_id
_entity_poly.type
_entity_poly.pdbx_seq_one_letter_code
_entity_poly.pdbx_strand_id
1 'polypeptide(L)' 'MSLEEELKAVAKVVDRLAERFPHIPRASIERAVLDEHTALDGSPIRDFVPVLVERGARGRLRGHAASGDA' A
#
# COMPACT_ATOMS: atom_id res chain seq x y z
N MET A 1 5.40 10.53 -14.08
CA MET A 1 5.03 9.10 -14.11
C MET A 1 3.68 8.97 -14.81
N SER A 2 3.54 8.02 -15.72
CA SER A 2 2.25 7.67 -16.33
C SER A 2 1.39 6.83 -15.37
N LEU A 3 0.07 6.77 -15.59
CA LEU A 3 -0.83 5.94 -14.78
C LEU A 3 -0.44 4.45 -14.82
N GLU A 4 0.00 3.93 -15.97
CA GLU A 4 0.39 2.52 -16.08
C GLU A 4 1.67 2.21 -15.27
N GLU A 5 2.66 3.11 -15.31
CA GLU A 5 3.87 2.99 -14.51
C GLU A 5 3.56 3.09 -13.01
N GLU A 6 2.64 3.98 -12.63
CA GLU A 6 2.15 4.11 -11.26
C GLU A 6 1.48 2.83 -10.79
N LEU A 7 0.53 2.28 -11.54
CA LEU A 7 -0.15 1.03 -11.19
C LEU A 7 0.83 -0.14 -11.05
N LYS A 8 1.83 -0.24 -11.93
CA LYS A 8 2.91 -1.23 -11.81
C LYS A 8 3.75 -1.01 -10.56
N ALA A 9 4.06 0.24 -10.23
CA ALA A 9 4.81 0.57 -9.03
C ALA A 9 4.01 0.27 -7.75
N VAL A 10 2.71 0.55 -7.73
CA VAL A 10 1.78 0.23 -6.65
C VAL A 10 1.61 -1.29 -6.49
N ALA A 11 1.52 -2.06 -7.59
CA ALA A 11 1.50 -3.52 -7.50
C ALA A 11 2.77 -4.07 -6.82
N LYS A 12 3.95 -3.54 -7.14
CA LYS A 12 5.21 -3.91 -6.45
C LYS A 12 5.23 -3.53 -4.97
N VAL A 13 4.46 -2.52 -4.56
CA VAL A 13 4.30 -2.18 -3.13
C VAL A 13 3.60 -3.32 -2.40
N VAL A 14 2.55 -3.90 -2.99
CA VAL A 14 1.85 -5.06 -2.40
C VAL A 14 2.83 -6.20 -2.14
N ASP A 15 3.67 -6.53 -3.12
CA ASP A 15 4.64 -7.63 -2.99
C ASP A 15 5.66 -7.36 -1.88
N ARG A 16 6.23 -6.15 -1.82
CA ARG A 16 7.15 -5.75 -0.74
C ARG A 16 6.49 -5.81 0.64
N LEU A 17 5.24 -5.40 0.75
CA LEU A 17 4.50 -5.45 2.01
C LEU A 17 4.14 -6.89 2.40
N ALA A 18 3.82 -7.76 1.44
CA ALA A 18 3.59 -9.18 1.69
C ALA A 18 4.84 -9.89 2.21
N GLU A 19 6.01 -9.59 1.65
CA GLU A 19 7.29 -10.07 2.17
C GLU A 19 7.57 -9.54 3.58
N ARG A 20 7.20 -8.27 3.85
CA ARG A 20 7.45 -7.62 5.14
C ARG A 20 6.51 -8.06 6.25
N PHE A 21 5.28 -8.42 5.90
CA PHE A 21 4.21 -8.80 6.82
C PHE A 21 3.66 -10.20 6.47
N PRO A 22 4.49 -11.27 6.56
CA PRO A 22 4.10 -12.61 6.09
C PRO A 22 2.95 -13.24 6.90
N HIS A 23 2.62 -12.67 8.06
CA HIS A 23 1.51 -13.10 8.92
C HIS A 23 0.19 -12.40 8.59
N ILE A 24 0.20 -11.37 7.75
CA ILE A 24 -1.02 -10.67 7.33
C ILE A 24 -1.49 -11.26 5.99
N PRO A 25 -2.78 -11.61 5.84
CA PRO A 25 -3.30 -12.09 4.56
C PRO A 25 -3.04 -11.11 3.44
N ARG A 26 -2.62 -11.61 2.27
CA ARG A 26 -2.34 -10.77 1.09
C ARG A 26 -3.51 -9.86 0.72
N ALA A 27 -4.75 -10.35 0.81
CA ALA A 27 -5.94 -9.56 0.54
C ALA A 27 -6.08 -8.32 1.45
N SER A 28 -5.66 -8.43 2.72
CA SER A 28 -5.66 -7.30 3.65
C SER A 28 -4.58 -6.28 3.29
N ILE A 29 -3.42 -6.74 2.79
CA ILE A 29 -2.36 -5.86 2.29
C ILE A 29 -2.82 -5.14 1.01
N GLU A 30 -3.41 -5.87 0.07
CA GLU A 30 -3.98 -5.30 -1.17
C GLU A 30 -5.01 -4.23 -0.85
N ARG A 31 -5.89 -4.49 0.11
CA ARG A 31 -6.88 -3.51 0.56
C ARG A 31 -6.25 -2.27 1.19
N ALA A 32 -5.26 -2.44 2.07
CA ALA A 32 -4.56 -1.31 2.68
C ALA A 32 -3.83 -0.45 1.63
N VAL A 33 -3.24 -1.07 0.61
CA VAL A 33 -2.57 -0.38 -0.51
C VAL A 33 -3.60 0.37 -1.37
N LEU A 34 -4.73 -0.27 -1.70
CA LEU A 34 -5.80 0.34 -2.47
C LEU A 34 -6.39 1.56 -1.75
N ASP A 35 -6.68 1.44 -0.45
CA ASP A 35 -7.25 2.52 0.35
C ASP A 35 -6.34 3.76 0.37
N GLU A 36 -5.02 3.57 0.46
CA GLU A 36 -4.04 4.66 0.38
C GLU A 36 -3.91 5.24 -1.03
N HIS A 37 -3.99 4.39 -2.06
CA HIS A 37 -3.88 4.82 -3.45
C HIS A 37 -5.07 5.71 -3.84
N THR A 38 -6.29 5.27 -3.52
CA THR A 38 -7.52 6.05 -3.76
C THR A 38 -7.54 7.36 -2.97
N ALA A 39 -6.95 7.41 -1.78
CA ALA A 39 -6.85 8.64 -1.00
C ALA A 39 -5.99 9.73 -1.69
N LEU A 40 -5.18 9.37 -2.69
CA LEU A 40 -4.31 10.27 -3.45
C LEU A 40 -4.89 10.62 -4.83
N ASP A 41 -6.10 10.16 -5.16
CA ASP A 41 -6.74 10.49 -6.42
C ASP A 41 -6.91 12.00 -6.62
N GLY A 42 -6.81 12.45 -7.87
CA GLY A 42 -6.81 13.89 -8.21
C GLY A 42 -5.49 14.63 -7.96
N SER A 43 -4.46 13.99 -7.37
CA SER A 43 -3.15 14.62 -7.18
C SER A 43 -2.46 14.91 -8.53
N PRO A 44 -1.99 16.16 -8.78
CA PRO A 44 -1.37 16.55 -10.05
C PRO A 44 0.07 16.03 -10.20
N ILE A 45 0.75 15.71 -9.09
CA ILE A 45 2.10 15.15 -9.07
C ILE A 45 2.02 13.70 -8.61
N ARG A 46 2.30 12.78 -9.54
CA ARG A 46 2.06 11.35 -9.38
C ARG A 46 3.33 10.54 -9.07
N ASP A 47 4.51 11.13 -9.22
CA ASP A 47 5.81 10.46 -9.02
C ASP A 47 6.01 9.93 -7.59
N PHE A 48 5.37 10.56 -6.61
CA PHE A 48 5.47 10.18 -5.19
C PHE A 48 4.36 9.24 -4.72
N VAL A 49 3.35 8.99 -5.55
CA VAL A 49 2.19 8.17 -5.17
C VAL A 49 2.61 6.79 -4.65
N PRO A 50 3.48 6.01 -5.34
CA PRO A 50 3.87 4.69 -4.84
C PRO A 50 4.56 4.72 -3.47
N VAL A 51 5.38 5.75 -3.22
CA VAL A 51 6.12 5.91 -1.94
C VAL A 51 5.17 6.29 -0.80
N LEU A 52 4.21 7.19 -1.07
CA LEU A 52 3.21 7.61 -0.09
C LEU A 52 2.27 6.45 0.25
N VAL A 53 1.82 5.70 -0.75
CA VAL A 53 0.99 4.49 -0.60
C VAL A 53 1.70 3.46 0.28
N GLU A 54 2.95 3.14 -0.02
CA GLU A 54 3.74 2.18 0.77
C GLU A 54 3.88 2.63 2.22
N ARG A 55 4.18 3.91 2.45
CA ARG A 55 4.33 4.46 3.79
C ARG A 55 3.03 4.37 4.59
N GLY A 56 1.92 4.78 3.98
CA GLY A 56 0.59 4.77 4.60
C GLY A 56 0.13 3.35 4.93
N ALA A 57 0.19 2.45 3.94
CA ALA A 57 -0.22 1.06 4.10
C ALA A 57 0.63 0.36 5.17
N ARG A 58 1.95 0.58 5.18
CA ARG A 58 2.83 0.08 6.24
C ARG A 58 2.45 0.59 7.63
N GLY A 59 1.98 1.84 7.73
CA GLY A 59 1.46 2.40 8.98
C GLY A 59 0.21 1.66 9.46
N ARG A 60 -0.78 1.48 8.57
CA ARG A 60 -2.02 0.76 8.89
C ARG A 60 -1.77 -0.70 9.29
N LEU A 61 -0.90 -1.40 8.56
CA LEU A 61 -0.57 -2.81 8.83
C LEU A 61 0.14 -3.00 10.17
N ARG A 62 1.00 -2.05 10.58
CA ARG A 62 1.60 -2.05 11.93
C ARG A 62 0.55 -1.82 13.02
N GLY A 63 -0.44 -0.97 12.76
CA GLY A 63 -1.58 -0.77 13.64
C GLY A 63 -2.40 -2.05 13.82
N HIS A 64 -2.67 -2.80 12.74
CA HIS A 64 -3.36 -4.09 12.81
C HIS A 64 -2.56 -5.14 13.60
N ALA A 65 -1.25 -5.25 13.35
CA ALA A 65 -0.39 -6.18 14.10
C ALA A 65 -0.32 -5.86 15.61
N ALA A 66 -0.48 -4.58 16.00
CA ALA A 66 -0.54 -4.17 17.40
C ALA A 66 -1.93 -4.31 18.03
N SER A 67 -2.98 -4.44 17.22
CA SER A 67 -4.39 -4.52 17.67
C SER A 67 -4.91 -5.95 17.78
N GLY A 68 -4.19 -6.93 17.24
CA GLY A 68 -4.47 -8.36 17.42
C GLY A 68 -5.41 -8.94 16.36
N ASP A 69 -5.06 -10.14 15.90
CA ASP A 69 -6.01 -11.24 15.78
C ASP A 69 -5.44 -12.37 16.65
N ALA A 70 -6.08 -12.56 17.81
CA ALA A 70 -5.98 -13.68 18.71
C ALA A 70 -7.36 -14.35 18.75
#